data_AF-A0A425VVV0-F1
#
_entry.id   AF-A0A425VVV0-F1
#
_cell.length_a   1.000
_cell.length_b   1.000
_cell.length_c   1.000
_cell.angle_alpha   90.00
_cell.angle_beta   90.00
_cell.angle_gamma   90.00
#
_symmetry.space_group_name_H-M   'P 1'
#
loop_
_entity.id
_entity.type
_entity.pdbx_description
1 polymer ?
#
loop_
_entity_poly.entity_id
_entity_poly.type
_entity_poly.pdbx_seq_one_letter_code
_entity_poly.pdbx_strand_id
1 'polypeptide(L)'
;MFEIRVEHRFKLDYQRVIRVHPQLKADFAEAVEELMQTGRVPEEYRPHVLDNPGGNYNGHIDFHLSDGKIDVIVLYLPHKTNPIIRLVRMGMHEELFQGPTL
;
A
#
# COMPACT_ATOMS: atom_id res chain seq x y z
N MET A 1 0.67 16.61 -10.30
CA MET A 1 0.70 15.99 -8.96
C MET A 1 -0.55 15.14 -8.82
N PHE A 2 -0.42 13.94 -8.27
CA PHE A 2 -1.51 13.03 -7.98
C PHE A 2 -2.16 13.40 -6.64
N GLU A 3 -3.48 13.34 -6.58
CA GLU A 3 -4.26 13.45 -5.36
C GLU A 3 -4.31 12.10 -4.65
N ILE A 4 -3.95 12.07 -3.37
CA ILE A 4 -4.06 10.87 -2.53
C ILE A 4 -5.42 10.85 -1.85
N ARG A 5 -6.18 9.79 -2.09
CA ARG A 5 -7.43 9.49 -1.37
C ARG A 5 -7.21 8.33 -0.43
N VAL A 6 -7.42 8.56 0.86
CA VAL A 6 -7.20 7.54 1.88
C VAL A 6 -8.54 6.88 2.24
N GLU A 7 -8.64 5.57 2.04
CA GLU A 7 -9.81 4.81 2.45
C GLU A 7 -9.96 4.76 3.97
N HIS A 8 -11.20 4.58 4.45
CA HIS A 8 -11.46 4.48 5.89
C HIS A 8 -10.69 3.32 6.53
N ARG A 9 -10.65 2.15 5.87
CA ARG A 9 -9.94 0.98 6.39
C ARG A 9 -8.43 1.21 6.44
N PHE A 10 -7.86 1.86 5.43
CA PHE A 10 -6.46 2.27 5.42
C PHE A 10 -6.08 3.10 6.64
N LYS A 11 -6.94 4.06 7.07
CA LYS A 11 -6.64 4.89 8.24
C LYS A 11 -6.50 4.06 9.52
N LEU A 12 -7.37 3.07 9.71
CA LEU A 12 -7.34 2.16 10.85
C LEU A 12 -6.10 1.25 10.80
N ASP A 13 -5.81 0.72 9.60
CA ASP A 13 -4.64 -0.10 9.34
C ASP A 13 -3.34 0.67 9.65
N TYR A 14 -3.19 1.89 9.14
CA TYR A 14 -2.05 2.78 9.39
C TYR A 14 -1.86 3.05 10.88
N GLN A 15 -2.92 3.41 11.60
CA GLN A 15 -2.85 3.67 13.04
C GLN A 15 -2.36 2.44 13.81
N ARG A 16 -2.86 1.25 13.46
CA ARG A 16 -2.43 -0.01 14.07
C ARG A 16 -0.96 -0.30 13.76
N VAL A 17 -0.57 -0.24 12.49
CA VAL A 17 0.79 -0.59 12.04
C VAL A 17 1.82 0.39 12.61
N ILE A 18 1.61 1.70 12.52
CA ILE A 18 2.56 2.70 13.04
C ILE A 18 2.65 2.68 14.57
N ARG A 19 1.60 2.24 15.27
CA ARG A 19 1.69 2.01 16.73
C ARG A 19 2.66 0.87 17.07
N VAL A 20 2.71 -0.19 16.25
CA VAL A 20 3.59 -1.35 16.48
C VAL A 20 4.98 -1.11 15.90
N HIS A 21 5.06 -0.43 14.76
CA HIS A 21 6.28 -0.15 13.99
C HIS A 21 6.43 1.35 13.71
N PRO A 22 6.66 2.19 14.75
CA PRO A 22 6.74 3.64 14.57
C PRO A 22 7.86 4.09 13.63
N GLN A 23 8.90 3.27 13.46
CA GLN A 23 10.00 3.51 12.50
C GLN A 23 9.54 3.57 11.04
N LEU A 24 8.40 2.96 10.69
CA LEU A 24 7.86 2.97 9.33
C LEU A 24 7.24 4.32 8.92
N LYS A 25 7.06 5.24 9.87
CA LYS A 25 6.35 6.50 9.62
C LYS A 25 7.05 7.39 8.58
N ALA A 26 8.38 7.50 8.65
CA ALA A 26 9.16 8.33 7.74
C ALA A 26 9.16 7.73 6.33
N ASP A 27 9.50 6.45 6.23
CA ASP A 27 9.50 5.67 4.99
C ASP A 27 8.12 5.68 4.28
N PHE A 28 7.03 5.54 5.04
CA PHE A 28 5.68 5.70 4.49
C PHE A 28 5.41 7.11 3.95
N ALA A 29 5.89 8.16 4.64
CA ALA A 29 5.70 9.54 4.18
C ALA A 29 6.46 9.80 2.88
N GLU A 30 7.68 9.27 2.74
CA GLU A 30 8.49 9.34 1.53
C GLU A 30 7.79 8.62 0.36
N ALA A 31 7.29 7.41 0.57
CA ALA A 31 6.53 6.68 -0.44
C ALA A 31 5.26 7.44 -0.89
N VAL A 32 4.54 8.09 0.03
CA VAL A 32 3.35 8.90 -0.32
C VAL A 32 3.75 10.15 -1.09
N GLU A 33 4.87 10.80 -0.77
CA GLU A 33 5.38 11.93 -1.52
C GLU A 33 5.73 11.53 -2.97
N GLU A 34 6.41 10.39 -3.16
CA GLU A 34 6.70 9.83 -4.47
C GLU A 34 5.42 9.54 -5.28
N LEU A 35 4.41 8.95 -4.64
CA LEU A 35 3.10 8.73 -5.27
C LEU A 35 2.44 10.04 -5.69
N MET A 36 2.50 11.08 -4.86
CA MET A 36 1.96 12.40 -5.21
C MET A 36 2.72 13.04 -6.38
N GLN A 37 4.05 12.91 -6.41
CA GLN A 37 4.87 13.57 -7.43
C GLN A 37 4.80 12.83 -8.77
N THR A 38 4.99 11.52 -8.77
CA THR A 38 5.24 10.72 -9.97
C THR A 38 4.13 9.72 -10.31
N GLY A 39 3.25 9.43 -9.35
CA GLY A 39 2.16 8.47 -9.51
C GLY A 39 2.56 7.01 -9.24
N ARG A 40 3.82 6.79 -8.85
CA ARG A 40 4.38 5.47 -8.54
C ARG A 40 5.44 5.60 -7.44
N VAL A 41 5.68 4.53 -6.71
CA VAL A 41 6.84 4.44 -5.81
C VAL A 41 8.07 4.00 -6.61
N PRO A 42 9.30 4.32 -6.16
CA PRO A 42 10.52 3.79 -6.74
C PRO A 42 10.60 2.25 -6.66
N GLU A 43 11.41 1.63 -7.52
CA GLU A 43 11.59 0.17 -7.59
C GLU A 43 12.14 -0.45 -6.30
N GLU A 44 12.78 0.34 -5.44
CA GLU A 44 13.28 -0.12 -4.13
C GLU A 44 12.16 -0.56 -3.18
N TYR A 45 10.96 0.01 -3.33
CA TYR A 45 9.75 -0.42 -2.62
C TYR A 45 9.14 -1.70 -3.22
N ARG A 46 9.70 -2.21 -4.34
CA ARG A 46 9.28 -3.41 -5.07
C ARG A 46 7.79 -3.39 -5.42
N PRO A 47 7.31 -2.34 -6.12
CA PRO A 47 5.92 -2.25 -6.49
C PRO A 47 5.53 -3.40 -7.42
N HIS A 48 4.44 -4.10 -7.12
CA HIS A 48 3.92 -5.14 -8.00
C HIS A 48 2.41 -5.01 -8.20
N VAL A 49 1.96 -5.30 -9.42
CA VAL A 49 0.53 -5.37 -9.72
C VAL A 49 0.04 -6.73 -9.25
N LEU A 50 -1.03 -6.75 -8.47
CA LEU A 50 -1.66 -7.99 -8.05
C LEU A 50 -2.57 -8.52 -9.16
N ASP A 51 -2.38 -9.78 -9.53
CA ASP A 51 -3.12 -10.44 -10.61
C ASP A 51 -3.41 -11.94 -10.36
N ASN A 52 -3.33 -12.38 -9.11
CA ASN A 52 -3.53 -13.77 -8.72
C ASN A 52 -4.97 -14.26 -9.02
N PRO A 53 -5.17 -15.43 -9.66
CA PRO A 53 -6.50 -15.98 -9.89
C PRO A 53 -7.32 -16.13 -8.60
N GLY A 54 -8.51 -15.52 -8.56
CA GLY A 54 -9.37 -15.53 -7.37
C GLY A 54 -8.93 -14.57 -6.24
N GLY A 55 -7.91 -13.73 -6.47
CA GLY A 55 -7.44 -12.75 -5.49
C GLY A 55 -8.38 -11.55 -5.30
N ASN A 56 -8.49 -11.09 -4.06
CA ASN A 56 -9.39 -9.99 -3.66
C ASN A 56 -8.93 -8.60 -4.13
N TYR A 57 -7.67 -8.48 -4.54
CA TYR A 57 -7.02 -7.19 -4.83
C TYR A 57 -6.49 -7.10 -6.27
N ASN A 58 -6.98 -7.92 -7.19
CA ASN A 58 -6.52 -7.87 -8.58
C ASN A 58 -6.66 -6.46 -9.18
N GLY A 59 -5.60 -6.01 -9.87
CA GLY A 59 -5.47 -4.67 -10.43
C GLY A 59 -5.01 -3.58 -9.44
N HIS A 60 -4.88 -3.91 -8.14
CA HIS A 60 -4.18 -3.04 -7.20
C HIS A 60 -2.68 -3.19 -7.35
N ILE A 61 -1.95 -2.19 -6.87
CA ILE A 61 -0.51 -2.23 -6.73
C ILE A 61 -0.19 -2.29 -5.24
N ASP A 62 0.75 -3.13 -4.88
CA ASP A 62 1.28 -3.19 -3.54
C ASP A 62 2.80 -3.00 -3.53
N PHE A 63 3.30 -2.52 -2.41
CA PHE A 63 4.72 -2.27 -2.22
C PHE A 63 5.11 -2.46 -0.76
N HIS A 64 6.39 -2.74 -0.54
CA HIS A 64 6.97 -3.02 0.76
C HIS A 64 7.61 -1.78 1.34
N LEU A 65 7.33 -1.52 2.62
CA LEU A 65 8.08 -0.54 3.40
C LEU A 65 9.38 -1.17 3.94
N SER A 66 10.33 -0.33 4.32
CA SER A 66 11.59 -0.68 4.98
C SER A 66 12.45 -1.67 4.18
N ASP A 67 12.41 -1.59 2.84
CA ASP A 67 13.07 -2.56 1.94
C ASP A 67 12.68 -4.01 2.26
N GLY A 68 11.45 -4.21 2.75
CA GLY A 68 10.90 -5.51 3.13
C GLY A 68 11.50 -6.12 4.41
N LYS A 69 12.32 -5.39 5.19
CA LYS A 69 12.85 -5.87 6.48
C LYS A 69 11.77 -6.08 7.53
N ILE A 70 10.68 -5.32 7.41
CA ILE A 70 9.47 -5.48 8.20
C ILE A 70 8.39 -5.90 7.22
N ASP A 71 7.68 -6.98 7.55
CA ASP A 71 6.65 -7.56 6.69
C ASP A 71 5.40 -6.68 6.67
N VAL A 72 5.48 -5.49 6.06
CA VAL A 72 4.38 -4.53 5.96
C VAL A 72 4.26 -4.09 4.51
N ILE A 73 3.04 -4.24 4.02
CA ILE A 73 2.61 -3.89 2.68
C ILE A 73 1.67 -2.69 2.72
N VAL A 74 1.78 -1.84 1.72
CA VAL A 74 0.82 -0.79 1.39
C VAL A 74 0.13 -1.14 0.08
N LEU A 75 -1.20 -1.21 0.08
CA LEU A 75 -2.02 -1.43 -1.11
C LEU A 75 -2.58 -0.10 -1.62
N TYR A 76 -2.37 0.18 -2.90
CA TYR A 76 -2.97 1.34 -3.57
C TYR A 76 -3.58 0.99 -4.93
N LEU A 77 -4.48 1.86 -5.40
CA LEU A 77 -5.12 1.74 -6.70
C LEU A 77 -5.02 3.08 -7.44
N PRO A 78 -4.22 3.17 -8.52
CA PRO A 78 -4.23 4.34 -9.39
C PRO A 78 -5.52 4.36 -10.23
N HIS A 79 -6.11 5.54 -10.39
CA HIS A 79 -7.24 5.71 -11.29
C HIS A 79 -6.77 5.70 -12.75
N LYS A 80 -7.55 5.06 -13.64
CA LYS A 80 -7.14 4.83 -15.04
C LYS A 80 -7.06 6.11 -15.89
N THR A 81 -7.85 7.14 -15.55
CA THR A 81 -8.05 8.31 -16.42
C THR A 81 -7.86 9.66 -15.73
N ASN A 82 -7.54 9.69 -14.44
CA ASN A 82 -7.32 10.94 -13.71
C ASN A 82 -6.22 10.76 -12.65
N PRO A 83 -5.58 11.85 -12.18
CA PRO A 83 -4.43 11.75 -11.30
C PRO A 83 -4.86 11.53 -9.84
N ILE A 84 -5.69 10.51 -9.58
CA ILE A 84 -6.11 10.12 -8.23
C ILE A 84 -5.51 8.75 -7.91
N ILE A 85 -4.92 8.63 -6.73
CA ILE A 85 -4.41 7.37 -6.19
C ILE A 85 -5.13 7.09 -4.87
N ARG A 86 -5.72 5.90 -4.76
CA ARG A 86 -6.45 5.49 -3.56
C ARG A 86 -5.56 4.59 -2.70
N LEU A 87 -5.29 4.97 -1.45
CA LEU A 87 -4.66 4.08 -0.46
C LEU A 87 -5.74 3.21 0.17
N VAL A 88 -5.65 1.89 -0.01
CA VAL A 88 -6.75 0.93 0.20
C VAL A 88 -6.58 0.15 1.51
N ARG A 89 -5.43 -0.52 1.68
CA ARG A 89 -5.08 -1.28 2.91
C ARG A 89 -3.61 -1.09 3.28
N MET A 90 -3.29 -1.36 4.53
CA MET A 90 -1.91 -1.49 5.02
C MET A 90 -1.83 -2.62 6.04
N GLY A 91 -0.75 -3.39 6.07
CA GLY A 91 -0.63 -4.50 7.01
C GLY A 91 0.36 -5.55 6.56
N MET A 92 0.47 -6.62 7.36
CA MET A 92 1.32 -7.75 7.02
C MET A 92 0.69 -8.61 5.93
N HIS A 93 1.47 -9.42 5.21
CA HIS A 93 0.94 -10.26 4.14
C HIS A 93 -0.16 -11.19 4.64
N GLU A 94 0.03 -11.78 5.81
CA GLU A 94 -0.97 -12.67 6.42
C GLU A 94 -2.30 -11.95 6.71
N GLU A 95 -2.27 -10.66 7.01
CA GLU A 95 -3.49 -9.90 7.32
C GLU A 95 -4.25 -9.45 6.05
N LEU A 96 -3.53 -9.36 4.93
CA LEU A 96 -4.05 -8.82 3.68
C LEU A 96 -4.41 -9.92 2.67
N PHE A 97 -3.66 -11.01 2.62
CA PHE A 97 -3.72 -12.00 1.55
C PHE A 97 -4.09 -13.41 2.01
N GLN A 98 -4.64 -13.57 3.22
CA GLN A 98 -5.24 -14.84 3.61
C GLN A 98 -6.44 -15.17 2.68
N GLY A 99 -6.39 -16.37 2.08
CA GLY A 99 -7.55 -16.98 1.44
C GLY A 99 -8.68 -17.23 2.45
N PRO A 100 -9.88 -17.65 2.02
CA PRO A 100 -10.97 -17.93 2.93
C PRO A 100 -10.51 -18.90 4.02
N THR A 101 -10.67 -18.51 5.29
CA THR A 101 -10.54 -19.43 6.42
C THR A 101 -11.65 -20.47 6.27
N LEU A 102 -11.26 -21.72 6.01
CA LEU A 102 -12.19 -22.85 5.91
C LEU A 102 -12.95 -23.08 7.21
#